data_AF-A0A610S869-F1
#
_entry.id   AF-A0A610S869-F1
#
_cell.length_a   1.000
_cell.length_b   1.000
_cell.length_c   1.000
_cell.angle_alpha   90.00
_cell.angle_beta   90.00
_cell.angle_gamma   90.00
#
_symmetry.space_group_name_H-M   'P 1'
#
loop_
_entity.id
_entity.type
_entity.pdbx_description
1 polymer ?
#
loop_
_entity_poly.entity_id
_entity_poly.type
_entity_poly.pdbx_seq_one_letter_code
_entity_poly.pdbx_strand_id
1 'polypeptide(L)'
;MVSRRIYRPRDLFSLMQSTLATEKFFISAYEIGIIDNFPEIRVQAEVSARENRVRRFGGEPEILISEIYDEILKKHTQLSPATVKKIIDLEIQMEKIVLYKNA
;
A
#
# COMPACT_ATOMS: atom_id res chain seq x y z
N MET A 1 -12.26 -3.28 7.66
CA MET A 1 -10.92 -3.10 8.26
C MET A 1 -10.11 -4.35 7.93
N VAL A 2 -8.96 -4.23 7.27
CA VAL A 2 -8.13 -5.37 6.82
C VAL A 2 -6.84 -5.37 7.64
N SER A 3 -6.61 -6.41 8.44
CA SER A 3 -5.36 -6.59 9.19
C SER A 3 -4.32 -7.38 8.40
N ARG A 4 -3.06 -7.17 8.73
CA ARG A 4 -1.87 -7.71 8.05
C ARG A 4 -0.94 -8.32 9.09
N ARG A 5 -0.99 -9.64 9.21
CA ARG A 5 -0.06 -10.39 10.07
C ARG A 5 1.27 -10.68 9.37
N ILE A 6 1.23 -11.03 8.09
CA ILE A 6 2.41 -11.37 7.27
C ILE A 6 2.62 -10.36 6.13
N TYR A 7 3.86 -10.23 5.67
CA TYR A 7 4.20 -9.44 4.48
C TYR A 7 3.53 -10.02 3.24
N ARG A 8 3.13 -9.14 2.31
CA ARG A 8 2.66 -9.55 0.99
C ARG A 8 3.81 -9.67 -0.01
N PRO A 9 3.71 -10.57 -0.99
CA PRO A 9 4.75 -10.75 -2.00
C PRO A 9 4.91 -9.48 -2.84
N ARG A 10 6.15 -9.13 -3.18
CA ARG A 10 6.48 -7.93 -3.96
C ARG A 10 5.82 -7.94 -5.34
N ASP A 11 5.63 -9.12 -5.93
CA ASP A 11 4.98 -9.30 -7.23
C ASP A 11 3.55 -8.74 -7.28
N LEU A 12 2.82 -8.77 -6.15
CA LEU A 12 1.51 -8.13 -6.04
C LEU A 12 1.62 -6.62 -6.25
N PHE A 13 2.64 -5.99 -5.67
CA PHE A 13 2.83 -4.55 -5.77
C PHE A 13 3.36 -4.12 -7.15
N SER A 14 4.15 -4.96 -7.81
CA SER A 14 4.53 -4.76 -9.22
C SER A 14 3.32 -4.84 -10.16
N LEU A 15 2.36 -5.71 -9.88
CA LEU A 15 1.09 -5.75 -10.60
C LEU A 15 0.24 -4.50 -10.34
N MET A 16 0.17 -4.06 -9.08
CA MET A 16 -0.48 -2.80 -8.71
C MET A 16 0.12 -1.61 -9.45
N GLN A 17 1.44 -1.47 -9.44
CA GLN A 17 2.16 -0.43 -10.18
C GLN A 17 1.75 -0.40 -11.65
N SER A 18 1.77 -1.56 -12.30
CA SER A 18 1.41 -1.68 -13.72
C SER A 18 -0.03 -1.21 -13.97
N THR A 19 -0.96 -1.57 -13.08
CA THR A 19 -2.37 -1.17 -13.22
C THR A 19 -2.59 0.32 -12.95
N LEU A 20 -1.96 0.85 -11.90
CA LEU A 20 -1.96 2.28 -11.56
C LEU A 20 -1.42 3.14 -12.71
N ALA A 21 -0.38 2.65 -13.41
CA ALA A 21 0.17 3.32 -14.59
C ALA A 21 -0.81 3.33 -15.77
N THR A 22 -1.56 2.25 -15.99
CA THR A 22 -2.51 2.15 -17.12
C THR A 22 -3.79 2.95 -16.95
N GLU A 23 -4.29 3.09 -15.73
CA GLU A 23 -5.60 3.70 -15.46
C GLU A 23 -5.59 5.24 -15.47
N LYS A 24 -4.47 5.89 -15.80
CA LYS A 24 -4.29 7.37 -15.76
C LYS A 24 -4.80 7.98 -14.45
N PHE A 25 -4.61 7.24 -13.36
CA PHE A 25 -5.17 7.55 -12.05
C PHE A 25 -4.67 8.88 -11.47
N PHE A 26 -3.51 9.30 -11.94
CA PHE A 26 -2.73 10.39 -11.39
C PHE A 26 -2.44 11.40 -12.49
N ILE A 27 -2.43 12.67 -12.09
CA ILE A 27 -2.44 13.81 -13.02
C ILE A 27 -1.22 14.70 -12.83
N SER A 28 -0.49 14.54 -11.71
CA SER A 28 0.73 15.31 -11.42
C SER A 28 2.00 14.46 -11.59
N ALA A 29 3.10 15.12 -11.96
CA ALA A 29 4.43 14.49 -12.05
C ALA A 29 4.89 13.89 -10.71
N TYR A 30 4.47 14.49 -9.59
CA TYR A 30 4.75 13.96 -8.25
C TYR A 30 4.09 12.60 -8.02
N GLU A 31 2.81 12.51 -8.34
CA GLU A 31 2.07 11.26 -8.22
C GLU A 31 2.60 10.17 -9.17
N ILE A 32 3.03 10.54 -10.38
CA ILE A 32 3.69 9.62 -11.32
C ILE A 32 4.96 9.03 -10.69
N GLY A 33 5.80 9.85 -10.06
CA GLY A 33 7.00 9.37 -9.37
C GLY A 33 6.72 8.38 -8.22
N ILE A 34 5.54 8.48 -7.60
CA ILE A 34 5.08 7.50 -6.60
C ILE A 34 4.71 6.17 -7.25
N ILE A 35 4.07 6.18 -8.43
CA ILE A 35 3.74 4.95 -9.18
C ILE A 35 5.02 4.23 -9.61
N ASP A 36 5.98 4.96 -10.17
CA ASP A 36 7.24 4.40 -10.70
C ASP A 36 8.06 3.65 -9.64
N ASN A 37 7.86 3.99 -8.36
CA ASN A 37 8.55 3.37 -7.22
C ASN A 37 7.55 2.73 -6.23
N PHE A 38 6.33 2.46 -6.69
CA PHE A 38 5.25 2.02 -5.81
C PHE A 38 5.58 0.76 -5.00
N PRO A 39 6.18 -0.30 -5.59
CA PRO A 39 6.52 -1.50 -4.83
C PRO A 39 7.46 -1.21 -3.66
N GLU A 40 8.49 -0.40 -3.87
CA GLU A 40 9.47 -0.03 -2.85
C GLU A 40 8.83 0.83 -1.76
N ILE A 41 8.08 1.88 -2.15
CA ILE A 41 7.40 2.78 -1.22
C ILE A 41 6.44 1.98 -0.33
N ARG A 42 5.65 1.09 -0.93
CA ARG A 42 4.65 0.29 -0.21
C ARG A 42 5.28 -0.71 0.75
N VAL A 43 6.40 -1.34 0.39
CA VAL A 43 7.14 -2.25 1.30
C VAL A 43 7.77 -1.47 2.45
N GLN A 44 8.43 -0.33 2.17
CA GLN A 44 9.06 0.48 3.20
C GLN A 44 8.05 1.05 4.19
N ALA A 45 6.87 1.45 3.71
CA ALA A 45 5.79 1.90 4.57
C ALA A 45 5.30 0.78 5.50
N GLU A 46 5.22 -0.46 5.02
CA GLU A 46 4.83 -1.60 5.86
C GLU A 46 5.85 -1.89 6.95
N VAL A 47 7.13 -1.88 6.61
CA VAL A 47 8.23 -2.03 7.58
C VAL A 47 8.13 -0.93 8.64
N SER A 48 7.97 0.33 8.21
CA SER A 48 7.86 1.48 9.12
C SER A 48 6.64 1.35 10.05
N ALA A 49 5.49 0.92 9.53
CA ALA A 49 4.26 0.75 10.30
C ALA A 49 4.43 -0.37 11.36
N ARG A 50 5.03 -1.50 10.98
CA ARG A 50 5.31 -2.61 11.89
C ARG A 50 6.28 -2.22 12.99
N GLU A 51 7.38 -1.55 12.64
CA GLU A 51 8.34 -1.03 13.62
C GLU A 51 7.70 -0.05 14.59
N ASN A 52 6.87 0.87 14.09
CA ASN A 52 6.14 1.83 14.92
C ASN A 52 5.14 1.13 15.87
N ARG A 53 4.43 0.10 15.38
CA ARG A 53 3.51 -0.71 16.19
C ARG A 53 4.24 -1.39 17.34
N VAL A 54 5.32 -2.11 17.05
CA VAL A 54 6.13 -2.82 18.05
C VAL A 54 6.75 -1.84 19.04
N ARG A 55 7.29 -0.71 18.57
CA ARG A 55 7.89 0.31 19.44
C ARG A 55 6.88 0.93 20.42
N ARG A 56 5.62 1.10 19.99
CA ARG A 56 4.58 1.76 20.81
C ARG A 56 3.85 0.80 21.76
N PHE A 57 3.62 -0.43 21.34
CA PHE A 57 2.72 -1.35 22.04
C PHE A 57 3.40 -2.65 22.49
N GLY A 58 4.63 -2.92 22.03
CA GLY A 58 5.27 -4.22 22.19
C GLY A 58 4.54 -5.34 21.44
N GLY A 59 5.10 -6.55 21.47
CA GLY A 59 4.42 -7.76 20.98
C GLY A 59 4.39 -7.90 19.45
N GLU A 60 3.29 -8.46 18.94
CA GLU A 60 3.15 -8.86 17.53
C GLU A 60 3.11 -7.67 16.56
N PRO A 61 3.82 -7.74 15.43
CA PRO A 61 3.83 -6.68 14.42
C PRO A 61 2.59 -6.70 13.50
N GLU A 62 1.42 -7.09 14.01
CA GLU A 62 0.17 -7.05 13.23
C GLU A 62 -0.32 -5.61 13.11
N ILE A 63 -0.54 -5.17 11.87
CA ILE A 63 -0.94 -3.81 11.53
C ILE A 63 -2.15 -3.83 10.58
N LEU A 64 -2.88 -2.73 10.52
CA LEU A 64 -3.94 -2.50 9.55
C LEU A 64 -3.37 -1.98 8.24
N ILE A 65 -4.04 -2.28 7.12
CA ILE A 65 -3.68 -1.69 5.83
C ILE A 65 -3.67 -0.15 5.91
N SER A 66 -4.60 0.47 6.64
CA SER A 66 -4.62 1.92 6.83
C SER A 66 -3.35 2.45 7.50
N GLU A 67 -2.80 1.73 8.49
CA GLU A 67 -1.57 2.14 9.17
C GLU A 67 -0.36 2.16 8.22
N ILE A 68 -0.37 1.32 7.19
CA ILE A 68 0.65 1.34 6.13
C ILE A 68 0.51 2.61 5.29
N TYR A 69 -0.70 2.89 4.82
CA TYR A 69 -0.93 4.06 3.98
C TYR A 69 -0.81 5.39 4.75
N ASP A 70 -1.00 5.37 6.08
CA ASP A 70 -0.66 6.49 6.94
C ASP A 70 0.85 6.77 6.92
N GLU A 71 1.71 5.74 6.90
CA GLU A 71 3.17 5.93 6.73
C GLU A 71 3.53 6.48 5.34
N ILE A 72 2.79 6.11 4.29
CA ILE A 72 2.95 6.72 2.96
C ILE A 72 2.56 8.20 3.01
N LEU A 73 1.40 8.53 3.59
CA LEU A 73 0.91 9.91 3.70
C LEU A 73 1.85 10.82 4.51
N LYS A 74 2.52 10.31 5.54
CA LYS A 74 3.54 11.07 6.29
C LYS A 74 4.70 11.54 5.41
N LYS A 75 5.11 10.72 4.44
CA LYS A 75 6.20 11.03 3.50
C LYS A 75 5.70 11.74 2.24
N HIS A 76 4.43 11.53 1.90
CA HIS A 76 3.81 11.99 0.67
C HIS A 76 2.51 12.76 0.95
N THR A 77 2.63 13.87 1.68
CA THR A 77 1.49 14.70 2.15
C THR A 77 0.66 15.32 1.03
N GLN A 78 1.17 15.30 -0.21
CA GLN A 78 0.50 15.80 -1.40
C GLN A 78 -0.55 14.80 -1.96
N LEU A 79 -0.52 13.54 -1.52
CA LEU A 79 -1.54 12.57 -1.90
C LEU A 79 -2.86 12.90 -1.23
N SER A 80 -3.93 13.01 -2.02
CA SER A 80 -5.26 13.23 -1.46
C SER A 80 -5.77 11.97 -0.73
N PRO A 81 -6.60 12.14 0.33
CA PRO A 81 -7.24 11.00 0.99
C PRO A 81 -8.07 10.13 0.04
N ALA A 82 -8.69 10.75 -0.97
CA ALA A 82 -9.46 10.04 -1.99
C ALA A 82 -8.56 9.16 -2.86
N THR A 83 -7.39 9.66 -3.26
CA THR A 83 -6.38 8.90 -4.00
C THR A 83 -5.91 7.70 -3.19
N VAL A 84 -5.55 7.92 -1.92
CA VAL A 84 -5.13 6.83 -1.02
C VAL A 84 -6.21 5.77 -0.86
N LYS A 85 -7.47 6.17 -0.66
CA LYS A 85 -8.58 5.22 -0.59
C LYS A 85 -8.68 4.36 -1.84
N LYS A 86 -8.54 4.94 -3.03
CA LYS A 86 -8.61 4.18 -4.29
C LYS A 86 -7.44 3.20 -4.43
N ILE A 87 -6.23 3.57 -4.00
CA ILE A 87 -5.07 2.65 -4.01
C ILE A 87 -5.29 1.49 -3.02
N ILE A 88 -5.83 1.76 -1.83
CA ILE A 88 -6.22 0.74 -0.85
C ILE A 88 -7.26 -0.22 -1.44
N ASP A 89 -8.30 0.33 -2.06
CA ASP A 89 -9.36 -0.46 -2.69
C ASP A 89 -8.78 -1.35 -3.81
N LEU A 90 -7.84 -0.83 -4.61
CA LEU A 90 -7.12 -1.58 -5.64
C LEU A 90 -6.27 -2.71 -5.04
N GLU A 91 -5.51 -2.45 -3.97
CA GLU A 91 -4.71 -3.48 -3.29
C GLU A 91 -5.60 -4.64 -2.84
N ILE A 92 -6.71 -4.32 -2.17
CA ILE A 92 -7.65 -5.33 -1.67
C ILE A 92 -8.28 -6.12 -2.83
N GLN A 93 -8.63 -5.46 -3.93
CA GLN A 93 -9.19 -6.13 -5.11
C GLN A 93 -8.16 -7.05 -5.77
N MET A 94 -6.94 -6.59 -5.97
CA MET A 94 -5.88 -7.41 -6.56
C MET A 94 -5.51 -8.60 -5.69
N GLU A 95 -5.45 -8.43 -4.38
CA GLU A 95 -5.26 -9.54 -3.46
C GLU A 95 -6.35 -10.59 -3.60
N LYS A 96 -7.61 -10.16 -3.73
CA LYS A 96 -8.72 -11.09 -3.97
C LYS A 96 -8.50 -11.88 -5.25
N ILE A 97 -8.12 -11.21 -6.33
CA ILE A 97 -7.89 -11.84 -7.63
C ILE A 97 -6.71 -12.82 -7.60
N VAL A 98 -5.60 -12.41 -6.98
CA VAL A 98 -4.34 -13.17 -6.99
C VAL A 98 -4.37 -14.33 -5.99
N LEU A 99 -4.89 -14.10 -4.79
CA LEU A 99 -4.86 -15.09 -3.70
C LEU A 99 -6.08 -16.02 -3.67
N TYR A 100 -7.20 -15.63 -4.28
CA TYR A 100 -8.44 -16.41 -4.26
C TYR A 100 -8.92 -16.76 -5.68
N LYS A 101 -8.00 -17.09 -6.60
CA LYS A 101 -8.34 -17.57 -7.95
C LYS A 101 -9.52 -18.56 -7.89
N ASN A 102 -10.68 -18.10 -8.36
CA ASN A 102 -11.95 -18.82 -8.49
C ASN A 102 -12.39 -19.58 -7.22
N ALA A 103 -13.16 -18.93 -6.35
CA ALA A 103 -14.19 -19.61 -5.57
C ALA A 103 -15.49 -19.63 -6.40
#